data_AF-A0AA38ZXK8-F1
#
_entry.id   AF-A0AA38ZXK8-F1
#
_cell.length_a   1.000
_cell.length_b   1.000
_cell.length_c   1.000
_cell.angle_alpha   90.00
_cell.angle_beta   90.00
_cell.angle_gamma   90.00
#
_symmetry.space_group_name_H-M   'P 1'
#
loop_
_entity.id
_entity.type
_entity.pdbx_description
1 polymer ?
#
loop_
_entity_poly.entity_id
_entity_poly.type
_entity_poly.pdbx_seq_one_letter_code
_entity_poly.pdbx_strand_id
1 'polypeptide(L)'
;MNYASWRAQFTNLLFGYDLSGFLDGITPCSLETILQSSSTMPISNPECKLWKRQDHLILHAILALVTWAIDPLISSTTTSHEAW
;
A
#
# COMPACT_ATOMS: atom_id res chain seq x y z
N MET A 1 -5.09 -13.44 -19.33
CA MET A 1 -3.80 -13.20 -18.66
C MET A 1 -3.68 -14.21 -17.54
N ASN A 2 -2.58 -14.96 -17.42
CA ASN A 2 -2.39 -15.89 -16.29
C ASN A 2 -1.80 -15.14 -15.08
N TYR A 3 -1.88 -15.75 -13.90
CA TYR A 3 -1.37 -15.14 -12.65
C TYR A 3 0.09 -14.72 -12.76
N ALA A 4 0.97 -15.54 -13.37
CA ALA A 4 2.39 -15.23 -13.49
C ALA A 4 2.64 -13.99 -14.36
N SER A 5 1.97 -13.87 -15.51
CA SER A 5 2.08 -12.70 -16.39
C SER A 5 1.51 -11.45 -15.74
N TRP A 6 0.38 -11.56 -15.03
CA TRP A 6 -0.18 -10.44 -14.27
C TRP A 6 0.77 -9.98 -13.17
N ARG A 7 1.27 -10.90 -12.35
CA ARG A 7 2.17 -10.63 -11.24
C ARG A 7 3.43 -9.93 -11.72
N ALA A 8 4.02 -10.40 -12.81
CA ALA A 8 5.20 -9.78 -13.41
C ALA A 8 4.92 -8.35 -13.91
N GLN A 9 3.78 -8.11 -14.57
CA GLN A 9 3.41 -6.76 -15.02
C GLN A 9 3.19 -5.82 -13.84
N PHE A 10 2.48 -6.27 -12.81
CA PHE A 10 2.20 -5.47 -11.62
C PHE A 10 3.46 -5.16 -10.82
N THR A 11 4.34 -6.14 -10.64
CA THR A 11 5.63 -5.96 -9.94
C THR A 11 6.52 -4.98 -10.70
N ASN A 12 6.63 -5.11 -12.02
CA ASN A 12 7.43 -4.19 -12.84
C ASN A 12 6.88 -2.77 -12.82
N LEU A 13 5.55 -2.62 -12.79
CA LEU A 13 4.90 -1.32 -12.64
C LEU A 13 5.32 -0.66 -11.32
N LEU A 14 5.18 -1.38 -10.20
CA LEU A 14 5.53 -0.85 -8.88
C LEU A 14 7.02 -0.55 -8.76
N PHE A 15 7.88 -1.40 -9.32
CA PHE A 15 9.31 -1.14 -9.38
C PHE A 15 9.64 0.15 -10.14
N GLY A 16 8.98 0.39 -11.28
CA GLY A 16 9.16 1.62 -12.07
C GLY A 16 8.73 2.90 -11.36
N TYR A 17 7.82 2.80 -10.39
CA TYR A 17 7.37 3.92 -9.55
C TYR A 17 8.07 3.99 -8.19
N ASP A 18 9.04 3.11 -7.92
CA ASP A 18 9.70 2.98 -6.61
C ASP A 18 8.70 2.70 -5.45
N LEU A 19 7.68 1.89 -5.74
CA LEU A 19 6.60 1.54 -4.82
C LEU A 19 6.70 0.10 -4.29
N SER A 20 7.73 -0.66 -4.66
CA SER A 20 7.89 -2.06 -4.20
C SER A 20 8.00 -2.17 -2.68
N GLY A 21 8.53 -1.14 -2.00
CA GLY A 21 8.63 -1.11 -0.54
C GLY A 21 7.28 -1.18 0.20
N PHE A 22 6.16 -0.89 -0.47
CA PHE A 22 4.81 -1.12 0.07
C PHE A 22 4.45 -2.61 0.10
N LEU A 23 4.91 -3.39 -0.90
CA LEU A 23 4.68 -4.83 -0.95
C LEU A 23 5.59 -5.59 0.01
N ASP A 24 6.85 -5.13 0.14
CA ASP A 24 7.85 -5.79 0.99
C ASP A 24 7.79 -5.32 2.46
N GLY A 25 6.94 -4.32 2.76
CA GLY A 25 6.81 -3.75 4.11
C GLY A 25 7.99 -2.87 4.55
N ILE A 26 8.96 -2.65 3.66
CA ILE A 26 10.14 -1.81 3.89
C ILE A 26 9.76 -0.34 4.06
N THR A 27 8.62 0.07 3.50
CA THR A 27 8.08 1.42 3.63
C THR A 27 6.90 1.39 4.61
N PRO A 28 7.11 1.51 5.94
CA PRO A 28 6.02 1.57 6.92
C PRO A 28 5.36 2.96 6.98
N CYS A 29 4.11 3.04 7.46
CA CYS A 29 3.50 4.36 7.75
C CYS A 29 4.36 5.07 8.79
N SER A 30 4.64 6.35 8.53
CA SER A 30 5.18 7.24 9.55
C SER A 30 4.16 7.43 10.69
N LEU A 31 4.57 7.99 11.82
CA LEU A 31 3.63 8.30 12.91
C LEU A 31 2.42 9.09 12.41
N GLU A 32 1.21 8.75 12.88
CA GLU A 32 -0.02 9.46 12.49
C GLU A 32 -0.05 10.93 12.93
N THR A 33 0.67 11.24 14.01
CA THR A 33 0.80 12.58 14.56
C THR A 33 2.25 12.94 14.82
N ILE A 34 2.61 14.19 14.56
CA ILE A 34 3.93 14.75 14.82
C ILE A 34 3.80 15.99 15.70
N LEU A 35 4.80 16.22 16.55
CA LEU A 35 4.90 17.46 17.31
C LEU A 35 5.68 18.48 16.45
N GLN A 36 5.06 19.60 16.09
CA GLN A 36 5.79 20.70 15.48
C GLN A 36 6.61 21.43 16.55
N SER A 37 7.83 21.84 16.23
CA SER A 37 8.77 22.48 17.15
C SER A 37 8.22 23.73 17.87
N SER A 38 7.16 24.34 17.32
CA SER A 38 6.49 25.52 17.84
C SER A 38 5.13 25.24 18.51
N SER A 39 4.68 23.98 18.60
CA SER A 39 3.36 23.61 19.10
C SER A 39 3.43 22.55 20.20
N THR A 40 2.70 22.75 21.29
CA THR A 40 2.47 21.75 22.34
C THR A 40 1.42 20.70 21.94
N MET A 41 0.63 20.99 20.90
CA MET A 41 -0.42 20.10 20.40
C MET A 41 0.08 19.26 19.23
N PRO A 42 -0.09 17.92 19.26
CA PRO A 42 0.25 17.05 18.15
C PRO A 42 -0.63 17.36 16.93
N ILE A 43 0.00 17.46 15.76
CA ILE A 43 -0.69 17.68 14.48
C ILE A 43 -0.67 16.38 13.65
N SER A 44 -1.62 16.24 12.72
CA SER A 44 -1.65 15.08 11.82
C SER A 44 -0.44 15.09 10.86
N ASN A 45 0.21 13.94 10.70
CA ASN A 45 1.35 13.80 9.82
C ASN A 45 0.92 13.67 8.35
N PRO A 46 1.26 14.65 7.49
CA PRO A 46 0.95 14.56 6.07
C PRO A 46 1.58 13.33 5.40
N GLU A 47 2.76 12.90 5.85
CA GLU A 47 3.46 11.73 5.28
C GLU A 47 2.69 10.43 5.53
N CYS A 48 2.14 10.21 6.73
CA CYS A 48 1.33 9.02 6.97
C CYS A 48 -0.01 9.08 6.21
N LYS A 49 -0.57 10.27 5.98
CA LYS A 49 -1.75 10.41 5.10
C LYS A 49 -1.43 10.05 3.65
N LEU A 50 -0.30 10.50 3.12
CA LEU A 50 0.16 10.16 1.78
C LEU A 50 0.44 8.67 1.65
N TRP A 51 1.14 8.10 2.63
CA TRP A 51 1.40 6.66 2.72
C TRP A 51 0.11 5.84 2.65
N LYS A 52 -0.88 6.14 3.51
CA LYS A 52 -2.17 5.42 3.53
C LYS A 52 -2.90 5.50 2.19
N ARG A 53 -2.87 6.68 1.55
CA ARG A 53 -3.47 6.86 0.23
C ARG A 53 -2.78 5.98 -0.81
N GLN A 54 -1.45 5.93 -0.79
CA GLN A 54 -0.68 5.14 -1.75
C GLN A 54 -0.90 3.64 -1.54
N ASP A 55 -0.81 3.16 -0.30
CA ASP A 55 -1.03 1.76 0.07
C ASP A 55 -2.44 1.29 -0.34
N HIS A 56 -3.48 2.08 -0.04
CA HIS A 56 -4.86 1.74 -0.44
C HIS A 56 -5.06 1.70 -1.96
N LEU A 57 -4.35 2.55 -2.73
CA LEU A 57 -4.42 2.49 -4.19
C LEU A 57 -3.77 1.22 -4.74
N ILE A 58 -2.65 0.79 -4.16
CA ILE A 58 -1.98 -0.46 -4.51
C ILE A 58 -2.86 -1.65 -4.13
N LEU A 59 -3.41 -1.67 -2.91
CA LEU A 59 -4.36 -2.69 -2.45
C LEU A 59 -5.58 -2.79 -3.37
N HIS A 60 -6.17 -1.65 -3.74
CA HIS A 60 -7.29 -1.62 -4.69
C HIS A 60 -6.89 -2.22 -6.04
N ALA A 61 -5.70 -1.91 -6.55
CA ALA A 61 -5.22 -2.47 -7.81
C ALA A 61 -4.99 -3.99 -7.71
N ILE A 62 -4.47 -4.50 -6.60
CA ILE A 62 -4.34 -5.95 -6.34
C ILE A 62 -5.73 -6.61 -6.39
N LEU A 63 -6.69 -6.08 -5.61
CA LEU A 63 -8.06 -6.61 -5.54
C LEU A 63 -8.77 -6.56 -6.90
N ALA A 64 -8.61 -5.46 -7.65
CA ALA A 64 -9.25 -5.28 -8.94
C ALA A 64 -8.69 -6.22 -10.03
N LEU A 65 -7.43 -6.65 -9.91
CA LEU A 65 -6.78 -7.49 -10.91
C LEU A 65 -6.91 -8.99 -10.59
N VAL A 66 -7.10 -9.36 -9.32
CA VAL A 66 -7.43 -10.73 -8.89
C VAL A 66 -8.95 -10.95 -9.04
N THR A 67 -9.43 -10.95 -10.29
CA THR A 67 -10.87 -11.00 -10.62
C THR A 67 -11.55 -12.36 -10.41
N TRP A 68 -10.80 -13.45 -10.24
CA TRP A 68 -11.36 -14.82 -10.29
C TRP A 68 -11.41 -15.55 -8.94
N ALA A 69 -10.71 -15.03 -7.94
CA ALA A 69 -10.75 -15.54 -6.58
C ALA A 69 -10.42 -14.38 -5.64
N ILE A 70 -11.39 -13.48 -5.40
CA ILE A 70 -11.34 -12.74 -4.14
C ILE A 70 -11.64 -13.79 -3.07
N ASP A 71 -10.58 -14.51 -2.70
CA ASP A 71 -10.54 -15.34 -1.51
C ASP A 71 -10.94 -14.42 -0.35
N PRO A 72 -11.88 -14.83 0.53
CA PRO A 72 -12.19 -14.10 1.75
C PRO A 72 -10.92 -13.64 2.49
N LEU A 73 -9.85 -14.44 2.41
CA LEU A 73 -8.54 -14.12 2.96
C LEU A 73 -8.00 -12.78 2.44
N ILE A 74 -7.98 -12.58 1.12
CA ILE A 74 -7.48 -11.35 0.48
C ILE A 74 -8.48 -10.20 0.68
N SER A 75 -9.79 -10.46 0.72
CA SER A 75 -10.77 -9.38 0.97
C SER A 75 -10.68 -8.78 2.38
N SER A 76 -10.10 -9.53 3.33
CA SER A 76 -9.98 -9.10 4.73
C SER A 76 -8.70 -8.31 5.01
N THR A 77 -7.78 -8.23 4.04
CA THR A 77 -6.52 -7.52 4.20
C THR A 77 -6.74 -6.03 4.22
N THR A 78 -6.00 -5.35 5.07
CA THR A 78 -6.10 -3.90 5.27
C THR A 78 -4.98 -3.13 4.60
N THR A 79 -3.91 -3.81 4.17
CA THR A 79 -2.75 -3.21 3.52
C THR A 79 -2.35 -3.95 2.25
N SER A 80 -1.63 -3.28 1.36
CA SER A 80 -1.11 -3.93 0.13
C SER A 80 -0.10 -5.03 0.43
N HIS A 81 0.68 -4.89 1.51
CA HIS A 81 1.59 -5.93 2.00
C HIS A 81 0.86 -7.21 2.41
N GLU A 82 -0.28 -7.10 3.11
CA GLU A 82 -1.08 -8.27 3.51
C GLU A 82 -1.75 -8.96 2.31
N ALA A 83 -2.09 -8.20 1.26
CA ALA A 83 -2.77 -8.70 0.07
C ALA A 83 -1.85 -9.35 -0.96
N TRP A 84 -0.54 -9.09 -0.88
CA TRP A 84 0.47 -9.52 -1.85
C TRP A 84 1.02 -10.92 -1.55
#